data_AF-T0M642-F1
#
_entry.id   AF-T0M642-F1
#
_cell.length_a   1.000
_cell.length_b   1.000
_cell.length_c   1.000
_cell.angle_alpha   90.00
_cell.angle_beta   90.00
_cell.angle_gamma   90.00
#
_symmetry.space_group_name_H-M   'P 1'
#
loop_
_entity.id
_entity.type
_entity.pdbx_description
1 polymer ?
#
loop_
_entity_poly.entity_id
_entity_poly.type
_entity_poly.pdbx_seq_one_letter_code
_entity_poly.pdbx_strand_id
1 'polypeptide(L)' 'MPTTIQVSEKLQKELAKRKMYDKETYEEVIWDLMEDALGA' A
#
# COMPACT_ATOMS: atom_id res chain seq x y z
N MET A 1 1.93 -16.11 7.32
CA MET A 1 1.64 -16.35 5.90
C MET A 1 0.96 -15.11 5.37
N PRO A 2 1.52 -14.44 4.35
CA PRO A 2 0.86 -13.30 3.72
C PRO A 2 -0.42 -13.78 3.02
N THR A 3 -1.48 -12.97 3.08
CA THR A 3 -2.72 -13.21 2.32
C THR A 3 -2.71 -12.31 1.11
N THR A 4 -3.15 -12.83 -0.04
CA THR A 4 -3.27 -12.01 -1.25
C THR A 4 -4.68 -11.46 -1.35
N ILE A 5 -4.79 -10.15 -1.59
CA ILE A 5 -6.04 -9.50 -1.96
C ILE A 5 -6.01 -9.13 -3.44
N GLN A 6 -7.18 -9.12 -4.07
CA GLN A 6 -7.33 -8.59 -5.42
C GLN A 6 -7.71 -7.11 -5.33
N VAL A 7 -7.10 -6.27 -6.15
CA VAL A 7 -7.36 -4.82 -6.20
C VAL A 7 -7.55 -4.36 -7.64
N SER A 8 -8.24 -3.24 -7.82
CA SER A 8 -8.34 -2.62 -9.15
C SER A 8 -6.97 -2.16 -9.66
N GLU A 9 -6.76 -2.16 -10.97
CA GLU A 9 -5.53 -1.61 -11.58
C GLU A 9 -5.28 -0.16 -11.18
N LYS A 10 -6.34 0.61 -10.98
CA LYS A 10 -6.25 1.99 -10.52
C LYS A 10 -5.58 2.05 -9.16
N LEU A 11 -6.04 1.25 -8.20
CA LEU A 11 -5.44 1.20 -6.86
C LEU A 11 -3.99 0.71 -6.92
N GLN A 12 -3.70 -0.32 -7.71
CA GLN A 12 -2.33 -0.80 -7.90
C GLN A 12 -1.39 0.30 -8.42
N LYS A 13 -1.82 1.07 -9.42
CA LYS A 13 -1.05 2.20 -9.98
C LYS A 13 -0.83 3.31 -8.95
N GLU A 14 -1.84 3.63 -8.15
CA GLU A 14 -1.71 4.65 -7.10
C GLU A 14 -0.76 4.19 -5.98
N LEU A 15 -0.84 2.92 -5.56
CA LEU A 15 0.09 2.35 -4.58
C LEU A 15 1.54 2.36 -5.11
N ALA A 16 1.74 2.04 -6.39
CA ALA A 16 3.07 2.06 -7.00
C ALA A 16 3.70 3.45 -7.05
N LYS A 17 2.92 4.51 -7.28
CA LYS A 17 3.40 5.90 -7.21
C LYS A 17 3.76 6.35 -5.80
N ARG A 18 3.16 5.71 -4.80
CA ARG A 18 3.30 6.07 -3.40
C ARG A 18 4.49 5.41 -2.72
N LYS A 19 5.01 4.33 -3.30
CA LYS A 19 6.30 3.75 -2.90
C LYS A 19 7.39 4.81 -3.02
N MET A 20 8.07 5.10 -1.90
CA MET A 20 9.20 6.03 -1.88
C MET A 20 10.52 5.32 -2.20
N TYR A 21 10.57 4.00 -2.00
CA TYR A 21 11.74 3.18 -2.24
C TYR A 21 11.37 1.87 -2.95
N ASP A 22 12.24 1.38 -3.84
CA ASP A 22 12.00 0.13 -4.58
C ASP A 22 11.84 -1.11 -3.68
N LYS A 23 12.44 -1.08 -2.49
CA LYS A 23 12.39 -2.17 -1.50
C LYS A 23 11.10 -2.22 -0.67
N GLU A 24 10.29 -1.16 -0.72
CA GLU A 24 9.06 -1.03 0.06
C GLU A 24 7.99 -1.97 -0.52
N THR A 25 7.22 -2.61 0.34
CA THR A 25 6.16 -3.54 -0.05
C THR A 25 4.82 -2.82 -0.17
N TYR A 26 3.86 -3.41 -0.89
CA TYR A 26 2.51 -2.86 -0.90
C TYR A 26 1.84 -2.94 0.47
N GLU A 27 2.21 -3.92 1.30
CA GLU A 27 1.68 -4.05 2.67
C GLU A 27 2.12 -2.87 3.55
N GLU A 28 3.39 -2.49 3.51
CA GLU A 28 3.92 -1.32 4.24
C GLU A 28 3.22 -0.02 3.80
N VAL A 29 3.14 0.23 2.49
CA VAL A 29 2.47 1.43 1.96
C VAL A 29 0.98 1.48 2.35
N ILE A 30 0.28 0.35 2.35
CA ILE A 30 -1.13 0.29 2.76
C ILE A 30 -1.27 0.54 4.25
N TRP A 31 -0.36 0.01 5.07
CA TRP A 31 -0.39 0.19 6.52
C TRP A 31 -0.17 1.66 6.89
N ASP A 32 0.86 2.30 6.32
CA ASP A 32 1.13 3.74 6.52
C ASP A 32 -0.09 4.59 6.13
N LEU A 33 -0.72 4.28 4.99
CA LEU A 33 -1.94 4.94 4.54
C LEU A 33 -3.11 4.78 5.52
N MET A 34 -3.22 3.62 6.17
CA MET A 34 -4.27 3.34 7.15
C MET A 34 -3.99 4.06 8.46
N GLU A 35 -2.74 4.11 8.92
CA GLU A 35 -2.31 4.88 10.10
C GLU A 35 -2.59 6.37 9.91
N ASP A 36 -2.20 6.93 8.76
CA ASP A 36 -2.50 8.32 8.37
C ASP A 36 -4.01 8.62 8.39
N ALA A 37 -4.82 7.70 7.86
CA ALA A 37 -6.27 7.89 7.76
C ALA A 37 -7.00 7.73 9.10
N LEU A 38 -6.47 6.91 10.00
CA LEU A 38 -7.05 6.63 11.31
C LEU A 38 -6.49 7.55 12.42
N GLY A 39 -5.46 8.35 12.12
CA GLY A 39 -4.95 9.39 13.00
C GLY A 39 -4.31 8.86 14.29
N ALA A 40 -3.50 7.79 14.17
CA ALA A 40 -2.72 7.24 15.27
C ALA A 40 -1.38 7.97 15.45
#